data_AF-A0A136PP96-F1
#
_entry.id   AF-A0A136PP96-F1
#
_cell.length_a   1.000
_cell.length_b   1.000
_cell.length_c   1.000
_cell.angle_alpha   90.00
_cell.angle_beta   90.00
_cell.angle_gamma   90.00
#
_symmetry.space_group_name_H-M   'P 1'
#
loop_
_entity.id
_entity.type
_entity.pdbx_description
1 polymer ?
#
loop_
_entity_poly.entity_id
_entity_poly.type
_entity_poly.pdbx_seq_one_letter_code
_entity_poly.pdbx_strand_id
1 'polypeptide(L)' 'MLGVASVLVAGQPAAVVGTVCVCPLHVALLMTNVIVPAVPPPLRRVLIGGFPAARQGDQLTCRATVSSGAASVQIGG' A
#
# COMPACT_ATOMS: atom_id res chain seq x y z
N MET A 1 3.02 -3.64 -12.69
CA MET A 1 3.49 -3.06 -11.41
C MET A 1 2.63 -1.83 -11.14
N LEU A 2 1.61 -1.92 -10.27
CA LEU A 2 0.70 -0.81 -9.95
C LEU A 2 1.31 0.09 -8.85
N GLY A 3 2.54 0.53 -9.06
CA GLY A 3 3.12 1.67 -8.34
C GLY A 3 3.09 2.85 -9.29
N VAL A 4 2.65 4.02 -8.82
CA VAL A 4 2.65 5.21 -9.67
C VAL A 4 4.09 5.70 -9.75
N ALA A 5 4.84 5.23 -10.75
CA ALA A 5 6.28 5.47 -10.88
C ALA A 5 6.67 6.96 -10.99
N SER A 6 5.70 7.86 -11.22
CA SER A 6 5.94 9.30 -11.21
C SER A 6 6.13 9.89 -9.80
N VAL A 7 5.72 9.19 -8.74
CA VAL A 7 5.91 9.64 -7.36
C VAL A 7 6.77 8.64 -6.63
N LEU A 8 7.90 9.10 -6.09
CA LEU A 8 8.82 8.28 -5.32
C LEU A 8 8.74 8.61 -3.83
N VAL A 9 8.77 7.58 -2.99
CA VAL A 9 8.89 7.67 -1.53
C VAL A 9 10.17 6.93 -1.15
N ALA A 10 11.12 7.64 -0.54
CA ALA A 10 12.45 7.11 -0.21
C ALA A 10 13.16 6.44 -1.41
N GLY A 11 12.99 6.98 -2.62
CA GLY A 11 13.61 6.48 -3.85
C GLY A 11 12.91 5.27 -4.49
N GLN A 12 11.81 4.78 -3.92
CA GLN A 12 10.98 3.70 -4.47
C GLN A 12 9.66 4.25 -5.01
N PRO A 13 9.04 3.66 -6.05
CA PRO A 13 7.70 4.02 -6.49
C PRO A 13 6.70 3.98 -5.33
N ALA A 14 5.90 5.04 -5.19
CA ALA A 14 4.92 5.14 -4.14
C ALA A 14 3.87 4.03 -4.28
N ALA A 15 3.69 3.27 -3.20
CA ALA A 15 2.66 2.24 -3.12
C ALA A 15 1.28 2.88 -2.96
N VAL A 16 0.29 2.29 -3.62
CA VAL A 16 -1.11 2.70 -3.59
C VAL A 16 -1.99 1.49 -3.33
N VAL A 17 -3.25 1.71 -2.99
CA VAL A 17 -4.25 0.63 -2.98
C VAL A 17 -4.27 -0.05 -4.35
N GLY A 18 -4.18 -1.37 -4.36
CA GLY A 18 -4.02 -2.19 -5.57
C GLY A 18 -2.56 -2.55 -5.91
N THR A 19 -1.55 -1.98 -5.24
CA THR A 19 -0.16 -2.43 -5.41
C THR A 19 -0.01 -3.88 -4.94
N VAL A 20 0.63 -4.71 -5.76
CA VAL A 20 0.88 -6.13 -5.48
C VAL A 20 1.95 -6.28 -4.41
N CYS A 21 1.72 -7.17 -3.46
CA CYS A 21 2.60 -7.45 -2.34
C CYS A 21 2.89 -8.96 -2.25
N VAL A 22 4.17 -9.32 -2.28
CA VAL A 22 4.60 -10.72 -2.18
C VAL A 22 4.49 -11.19 -0.74
N CYS A 23 3.63 -12.18 -0.48
CA CYS A 23 3.52 -12.83 0.82
C CYS A 23 4.10 -14.26 0.72
N PRO A 24 5.23 -14.55 1.38
CA PRO A 24 5.85 -15.87 1.29
C PRO A 24 5.00 -16.98 1.94
N LEU A 25 4.10 -16.63 2.88
CA LEU A 25 3.20 -17.58 3.53
C LEU A 25 2.04 -18.03 2.62
N HIS A 26 1.69 -17.22 1.61
CA HIS A 26 0.56 -17.47 0.72
C HIS A 26 0.99 -17.40 -0.75
N VAL A 27 1.89 -18.28 -1.15
CA VAL A 27 2.45 -18.34 -2.53
C VAL A 27 1.35 -18.51 -3.60
N ALA A 28 0.20 -19.11 -3.27
CA ALA A 28 -0.94 -19.17 -4.17
C ALA A 28 -1.52 -17.79 -4.55
N LEU A 29 -1.25 -16.74 -3.76
CA LEU A 29 -1.76 -15.39 -3.94
C LEU A 29 -0.70 -14.40 -4.47
N LEU A 30 0.48 -14.86 -4.92
CA LEU A 30 1.62 -13.98 -5.27
C LEU A 30 1.24 -12.75 -6.11
N MET A 31 0.45 -12.96 -7.17
CA MET A 31 0.10 -11.90 -8.13
C MET A 31 -1.25 -11.24 -7.84
N THR A 32 -2.01 -11.78 -6.89
CA THR A 32 -3.36 -11.31 -6.53
C THR A 32 -3.42 -10.71 -5.12
N ASN A 33 -2.33 -10.84 -4.35
CA ASN A 33 -2.20 -10.24 -3.05
C ASN A 33 -1.88 -8.76 -3.19
N VAL A 34 -2.88 -7.92 -2.97
CA VAL A 34 -2.78 -6.47 -3.17
C VAL A 34 -3.10 -5.71 -1.89
N ILE A 35 -2.59 -4.48 -1.81
CA ILE A 35 -2.94 -3.55 -0.73
C ILE A 35 -4.41 -3.15 -0.87
N VAL A 36 -5.14 -3.23 0.24
CA VAL A 36 -6.52 -2.77 0.40
C VAL A 36 -6.60 -1.80 1.59
N PRO A 37 -7.56 -0.87 1.61
CA PRO A 37 -7.66 0.10 2.71
C PRO A 37 -7.85 -0.58 4.06
N ALA A 38 -7.28 -0.01 5.12
CA ALA A 38 -7.60 -0.38 6.49
C ALA A 38 -9.13 -0.29 6.75
N VAL A 39 -9.62 -1.12 7.68
CA VAL A 39 -11.01 -1.12 8.14
C VAL A 39 -11.04 -0.69 9.61
N PRO A 40 -11.78 0.38 9.98
CA PRO A 40 -12.57 1.26 9.11
C PRO A 40 -11.67 2.12 8.19
N PRO A 41 -12.18 2.53 7.02
CA PRO A 41 -11.42 3.38 6.12
C PRO A 41 -11.07 4.72 6.78
N PRO A 42 -9.91 5.28 6.47
CA PRO A 42 -9.46 6.52 7.07
C PRO A 42 -10.34 7.70 6.67
N LEU A 43 -10.48 8.66 7.60
CA LEU A 43 -11.20 9.92 7.37
C LEU A 43 -10.47 10.82 6.36
N ARG A 44 -9.13 10.78 6.35
CA ARG A 44 -8.28 11.54 5.42
C ARG A 44 -7.56 10.58 4.49
N ARG A 45 -7.67 10.80 3.18
CA ARG A 45 -6.97 10.04 2.14
C ARG A 45 -6.14 10.98 1.28
N VAL A 46 -4.88 10.65 1.12
CA VAL A 46 -4.00 11.25 0.13
C VAL A 46 -4.09 10.40 -1.13
N LEU A 47 -4.22 11.05 -2.29
CA LEU A 47 -4.25 10.36 -3.57
C LEU A 47 -2.88 10.48 -4.26
N ILE A 48 -2.39 9.38 -4.81
CA ILE A 48 -1.20 9.33 -5.65
C ILE A 48 -1.64 8.71 -6.98
N GLY A 49 -1.50 9.46 -8.07
CA GLY A 49 -1.95 9.05 -9.40
C GLY A 49 -3.45 8.71 -9.48
N GLY A 50 -4.28 9.33 -8.61
CA GLY A 50 -5.72 9.07 -8.54
C GLY A 50 -6.14 7.92 -7.61
N PHE A 51 -5.19 7.16 -7.08
CA PHE A 51 -5.46 6.05 -6.15
C PHE A 51 -5.13 6.43 -4.71
N PRO A 52 -5.83 5.88 -3.70
CA PRO A 52 -5.47 6.10 -2.30
C PRO A 52 -4.04 5.61 -2.04
N ALA A 53 -3.23 6.47 -1.45
CA ALA A 53 -1.87 6.14 -1.05
C ALA A 53 -1.86 5.06 0.04
N ALA A 54 -0.98 4.08 -0.10
CA ALA A 54 -0.80 3.01 0.88
C ALA A 54 -0.11 3.54 2.15
N ARG A 55 -0.53 3.04 3.30
CA ARG A 55 -0.09 3.49 4.62
C ARG A 55 0.22 2.31 5.53
N GLN A 56 1.01 2.58 6.56
CA GLN A 56 1.12 1.66 7.68
C GLN A 56 -0.28 1.40 8.26
N GLY A 57 -0.61 0.13 8.51
CA GLY A 57 -1.93 -0.29 8.98
C GLY A 57 -2.95 -0.63 7.90
N ASP A 58 -2.67 -0.32 6.62
CA ASP A 58 -3.50 -0.84 5.53
C ASP A 58 -3.38 -2.37 5.46
N GLN A 59 -4.39 -3.03 4.91
CA GLN A 59 -4.46 -4.49 4.88
C GLN A 59 -4.03 -5.01 3.51
N LEU A 60 -3.72 -6.30 3.45
CA LEU A 60 -3.54 -7.05 2.21
C LEU A 60 -4.76 -7.95 2.00
N THR A 61 -5.03 -8.39 0.77
CA THR A 61 -6.13 -9.34 0.50
C THR A 61 -5.93 -10.68 1.23
N CYS A 62 -4.70 -11.05 1.56
CA CYS A 62 -4.39 -12.20 2.41
C CYS A 62 -4.59 -11.95 3.92
N ARG A 63 -5.20 -10.83 4.32
CA ARG A 63 -5.45 -10.39 5.71
C ARG A 63 -4.21 -10.06 6.56
N ALA A 64 -3.03 -9.97 5.96
CA ALA A 64 -1.87 -9.38 6.63
C ALA A 64 -1.99 -7.85 6.63
N THR A 65 -1.22 -7.19 7.49
CA THR A 65 -1.20 -5.72 7.62
C THR A 65 0.14 -5.18 7.16
N VAL A 66 0.13 -4.01 6.51
CA VAL A 66 1.33 -3.24 6.17
C VAL A 66 1.97 -2.78 7.48
N SER A 67 3.07 -3.44 7.87
CA SER A 67 3.71 -3.24 9.17
C SER A 67 4.49 -1.94 9.28
N SER A 68 5.04 -1.43 8.17
CA SER A 68 5.88 -0.23 8.15
C SER A 68 5.88 0.45 6.78
N GLY A 69 6.31 1.72 6.76
CA GLY A 69 6.56 2.52 5.56
C GLY A 69 7.88 3.29 5.69
N ALA A 70 8.09 4.30 4.84
CA ALA A 70 9.27 5.16 4.95
C ALA A 70 9.21 6.05 6.20
N ALA A 71 10.24 6.00 7.04
CA ALA A 71 10.28 6.74 8.30
C ALA A 71 10.26 8.28 8.14
N SER A 72 10.62 8.78 6.96
CA SER A 72 10.65 10.21 6.64
C SER A 72 9.33 10.77 6.09
N VAL A 73 8.34 9.91 5.82
CA VAL A 73 7.10 10.32 5.14
C VAL A 73 5.87 9.83 5.89
N GLN A 74 4.99 10.76 6.25
CA GLN A 74 3.71 10.48 6.88
C GLN A 74 2.58 10.82 5.90
N ILE A 75 1.69 9.86 5.65
CA ILE A 75 0.61 10.00 4.67
C ILE A 75 -0.73 10.11 5.39
N GLY A 76 -1.39 11.26 5.27
CA GLY A 76 -2.72 11.51 5.82
C GLY A 76 -2.77 12.19 7.20
N GLY A 77 -1.60 12.48 7.78
CA GLY A 77 -1.46 13.08 9.11
C GLY A 77 -1.35 12.02 10.20
#